data_AF-A0A353BHX8-F1
#
_entry.id   AF-A0A353BHX8-F1
#
_cell.length_a   1.000
_cell.length_b   1.000
_cell.length_c   1.000
_cell.angle_alpha   90.00
_cell.angle_beta   90.00
_cell.angle_gamma   90.00
#
_symmetry.space_group_name_H-M   'P 1'
#
loop_
_entity.id
_entity.type
_entity.pdbx_description
1 polymer ?
#
loop_
_entity_poly.entity_id
_entity_poly.type
_entity_poly.pdbx_seq_one_letter_code
_entity_poly.pdbx_strand_id
1 'polypeptide(L)'
;MYILTIPTQPRERLGQALQILEDWAHQITFDPAEIDKERGVIVEEWRLGLGARSRIWDKHSQVLLAGSRYAERRPIGDTAVINNFPPKRMTDFYRRWYRPDLMAVVAVGDFDRDSVVAMIRERFSAVPK
;
A
#
# COMPACT_ATOMS: atom_id res chain seq x y z
N MET A 1 -4.05 -1.38 0.76
CA MET A 1 -4.54 -2.71 0.37
C MET A 1 -3.98 -3.00 -1.01
N TYR A 2 -3.32 -4.13 -1.19
CA TYR A 2 -2.77 -4.56 -2.47
C TYR A 2 -3.67 -5.66 -3.03
N ILE A 3 -4.10 -5.53 -4.28
CA ILE A 3 -5.01 -6.49 -4.94
C ILE A 3 -4.41 -6.85 -6.31
N LEU A 4 -4.30 -8.14 -6.57
CA LEU A 4 -3.96 -8.67 -7.89
C LEU A 4 -5.13 -9.51 -8.39
N THR A 5 -5.65 -9.16 -9.56
CA THR A 5 -6.66 -9.96 -10.27
C THR A 5 -5.98 -10.67 -11.43
N ILE A 6 -5.85 -11.99 -11.31
CA ILE A 6 -5.17 -12.82 -12.29
C ILE A 6 -6.01 -14.05 -12.66
N PRO A 7 -5.79 -14.64 -13.85
CA PRO A 7 -6.31 -15.97 -14.14
C PRO A 7 -5.71 -17.01 -13.19
N THR A 8 -6.52 -17.96 -12.71
CA THR A 8 -6.05 -19.03 -11.80
C THR A 8 -5.25 -20.11 -12.52
N GLN A 9 -5.24 -20.11 -13.85
CA GLN A 9 -4.48 -21.02 -14.69
C GLN A 9 -3.54 -20.28 -15.67
N PRO A 10 -2.34 -20.83 -15.96
CA PRO A 10 -1.72 -21.97 -15.30
C PRO A 10 -1.30 -21.65 -13.85
N ARG A 11 -1.09 -22.68 -13.03
CA ARG A 11 -0.77 -22.55 -11.59
C ARG A 11 0.45 -21.66 -11.31
N GLU A 12 1.40 -21.61 -12.24
CA GLU A 12 2.58 -20.74 -12.20
C GLU A 12 2.22 -19.25 -11.98
N ARG A 13 1.13 -18.78 -12.59
CA ARG A 13 0.67 -17.39 -12.44
C ARG A 13 0.29 -17.05 -11.00
N LEU A 14 -0.32 -18.00 -10.31
CA LEU A 14 -0.65 -17.83 -8.90
C LEU A 14 0.60 -17.77 -8.03
N GLY A 15 1.60 -18.61 -8.34
CA GLY A 15 2.90 -18.55 -7.68
C GLY A 15 3.57 -17.19 -7.85
N GLN A 16 3.57 -16.64 -9.07
CA GLN A 16 4.12 -15.31 -9.38
C GLN A 16 3.35 -14.18 -8.69
N ALA A 17 2.02 -14.23 -8.66
CA ALA A 17 1.23 -13.23 -7.96
C ALA A 17 1.51 -13.22 -6.45
N LEU A 18 1.63 -14.41 -5.83
CA LEU A 18 2.01 -14.52 -4.43
C LEU A 18 3.45 -14.02 -4.19
N GLN A 19 4.37 -14.25 -5.12
CA GLN A 19 5.73 -13.71 -5.05
C GLN A 19 5.73 -12.18 -5.07
N ILE A 20 4.96 -11.54 -5.96
CA ILE A 20 4.86 -10.07 -5.99
C ILE A 20 4.35 -9.52 -4.65
N LEU A 21 3.35 -10.19 -4.06
CA LEU A 21 2.82 -9.79 -2.75
C LEU A 21 3.84 -9.99 -1.62
N GLU A 22 4.65 -11.04 -1.67
CA GLU A 22 5.76 -11.31 -0.75
C GLU A 22 6.85 -10.22 -0.86
N ASP A 23 7.21 -9.86 -2.10
CA ASP A 23 8.19 -8.82 -2.37
C ASP A 23 7.74 -7.47 -1.81
N TRP A 24 6.46 -7.12 -1.95
CA TRP A 24 5.89 -5.93 -1.33
C TRP A 24 5.81 -6.02 0.19
N ALA A 25 5.62 -7.22 0.75
CA ALA A 25 5.54 -7.41 2.19
C ALA A 25 6.87 -7.13 2.90
N HIS A 26 8.02 -7.52 2.32
CA HIS A 26 9.32 -7.30 3.00
C HIS A 26 10.58 -7.11 2.14
N GLN A 27 10.51 -7.09 0.81
CA GLN A 27 11.69 -7.03 -0.07
C GLN A 27 11.81 -5.72 -0.88
N ILE A 28 11.11 -4.64 -0.47
CA ILE A 28 11.21 -3.35 -1.16
C ILE A 28 12.59 -2.70 -0.94
N THR A 29 13.22 -2.28 -2.05
CA THR A 29 14.58 -1.72 -2.08
C THR A 29 14.68 -0.26 -1.62
N PHE A 30 13.62 0.54 -1.79
CA PHE A 30 13.59 1.98 -1.46
C PHE A 30 14.75 2.78 -2.09
N ASP A 31 14.95 2.64 -3.40
CA ASP A 31 15.92 3.47 -4.13
C ASP A 31 15.59 4.97 -3.95
N PRO A 32 16.49 5.78 -3.38
CA PRO A 32 16.27 7.22 -3.19
C PRO A 32 15.92 7.96 -4.48
N ALA A 33 16.49 7.57 -5.63
CA ALA A 33 16.21 8.23 -6.90
C ALA A 33 14.77 7.97 -7.37
N GLU A 34 14.25 6.77 -7.16
CA GLU A 34 12.85 6.44 -7.47
C GLU A 34 11.88 7.11 -6.49
N ILE A 35 12.25 7.22 -5.21
CA ILE A 35 11.46 7.97 -4.22
C ILE A 35 11.32 9.44 -4.64
N ASP A 36 12.40 10.07 -5.09
CA ASP A 36 12.37 11.46 -5.50
C ASP A 36 11.57 11.69 -6.79
N LYS A 37 11.61 10.74 -7.74
CA LYS A 37 10.73 10.75 -8.92
C LYS A 37 9.25 10.64 -8.54
N GLU A 38 8.92 9.77 -7.60
CA GLU A 38 7.55 9.50 -7.17
C GLU A 38 6.87 10.73 -6.54
N ARG A 39 7.64 11.66 -5.96
CA ARG A 39 7.10 12.92 -5.43
C ARG A 39 6.28 13.70 -6.47
N GLY A 40 6.81 13.80 -7.69
CA GLY A 40 6.15 14.50 -8.78
C GLY A 40 4.84 13.83 -9.17
N VAL A 41 4.83 12.50 -9.22
CA VAL A 41 3.63 11.70 -9.53
C VAL A 41 2.54 11.97 -8.50
N ILE A 42 2.86 11.87 -7.19
CA ILE A 42 1.91 12.11 -6.10
C ILE A 42 1.36 13.55 -6.11
N VAL A 43 2.21 14.54 -6.40
CA VAL A 43 1.78 15.95 -6.50
C VAL A 43 0.83 16.17 -7.67
N GLU A 44 1.06 15.51 -8.81
CA GLU A 44 0.16 15.58 -9.96
C GLU A 44 -1.18 14.89 -9.69
N GLU A 45 -1.18 13.74 -9.03
CA GLU A 45 -2.43 13.10 -8.57
C GLU A 45 -3.23 14.00 -7.62
N TRP A 46 -2.54 14.62 -6.65
CA TRP A 46 -3.15 15.60 -5.76
C TRP A 46 -3.78 16.75 -6.55
N ARG A 47 -3.06 17.30 -7.55
CA ARG A 47 -3.53 18.41 -8.40
C ARG A 47 -4.78 18.03 -9.18
N LEU A 48 -4.80 16.83 -9.78
CA LEU A 48 -5.96 16.31 -10.52
C LEU A 48 -7.17 16.08 -9.60
N GLY A 49 -6.93 15.81 -8.32
CA GLY A 49 -7.97 15.61 -7.30
C GLY A 49 -8.69 16.87 -6.80
N LEU A 50 -8.29 18.08 -7.21
CA LEU A 50 -8.82 19.36 -6.67
C LEU A 50 -10.18 19.81 -7.24
N GLY A 51 -11.00 18.86 -7.69
CA GLY A 51 -12.35 19.12 -8.23
C GLY A 51 -13.36 19.63 -7.19
N ALA A 52 -14.57 19.98 -7.66
CA ALA A 52 -15.64 20.54 -6.82
C ALA A 52 -16.02 19.62 -5.64
N ARG A 53 -16.11 18.31 -5.88
CA ARG A 53 -16.38 17.30 -4.84
C ARG A 53 -15.34 17.32 -3.72
N SER A 54 -14.06 17.47 -4.06
CA SER A 54 -12.97 17.52 -3.08
C SER A 54 -13.09 18.78 -2.21
N ARG A 55 -13.33 19.95 -2.81
CA ARG A 55 -13.51 21.20 -2.06
C ARG A 55 -14.69 21.18 -1.09
N ILE A 56 -15.81 20.56 -1.49
CA ILE A 56 -16.98 20.38 -0.61
C ILE A 56 -16.61 19.44 0.54
N TRP A 57 -15.97 18.30 0.23
CA TRP A 57 -15.54 17.35 1.23
C TRP A 57 -14.57 17.98 2.25
N ASP A 58 -13.65 18.85 1.80
CA ASP A 58 -12.68 19.51 2.68
C ASP A 58 -13.34 20.40 3.73
N LYS A 59 -14.42 21.09 3.36
CA LYS A 59 -15.21 21.88 4.31
C LYS A 59 -16.06 21.00 5.23
N HIS A 60 -16.69 19.96 4.68
CA HIS A 60 -17.58 19.10 5.45
C HIS A 60 -16.81 18.23 6.46
N SER A 61 -15.68 17.66 6.04
CA SER A 61 -14.88 16.74 6.86
C SER A 61 -14.36 17.39 8.14
N GLN A 62 -14.07 18.70 8.13
CA GLN A 62 -13.67 19.43 9.33
C GLN A 62 -14.74 19.42 10.43
N VAL A 63 -16.02 19.44 10.05
CA VAL A 63 -17.14 19.40 10.99
C VAL A 63 -17.51 17.96 11.32
N LEU A 64 -17.67 17.11 10.29
CA LEU A 64 -18.10 15.72 10.45
C LEU A 64 -17.12 14.87 11.25
N LEU A 65 -15.83 15.16 11.15
CA LEU A 65 -14.76 14.39 11.79
C LEU A 65 -14.11 15.15 12.94
N ALA A 66 -14.73 16.24 13.41
CA ALA A 66 -14.22 17.09 14.48
C ALA A 66 -13.85 16.27 15.73
N GLY A 67 -12.70 16.58 16.33
CA GLY A 67 -12.17 15.85 17.49
C GLY A 67 -11.53 14.49 17.17
N SER A 68 -11.52 14.06 15.91
CA SER A 68 -10.84 12.83 15.48
C SER A 68 -9.56 13.13 14.68
N ARG A 69 -8.62 12.19 14.70
CA ARG A 69 -7.41 12.27 13.86
C ARG A 69 -7.73 12.32 12.37
N TYR A 70 -8.90 11.84 11.94
CA TYR A 70 -9.29 11.81 10.53
C TYR A 70 -9.59 13.21 9.96
N ALA A 71 -9.93 14.19 10.81
CA ALA A 71 -10.05 15.59 10.37
C ALA A 71 -8.70 16.19 9.95
N GLU A 72 -7.59 15.67 10.49
CA GLU A 72 -6.24 16.22 10.31
C GLU A 72 -5.33 15.32 9.44
N ARG A 73 -5.69 14.05 9.25
CA ARG A 73 -4.85 13.04 8.60
C ARG A 73 -5.48 12.48 7.35
N ARG A 74 -5.60 13.34 6.32
CA ARG A 74 -6.03 12.92 4.99
C ARG A 74 -5.00 11.94 4.39
N PRO A 75 -5.44 10.86 3.72
CA PRO A 75 -4.52 9.89 3.13
C PRO A 75 -3.51 10.47 2.13
N ILE A 76 -3.93 11.43 1.30
CA ILE A 76 -3.03 12.11 0.33
C ILE A 76 -1.92 12.90 1.02
N GLY A 77 -2.10 13.26 2.30
CA GLY A 77 -1.12 14.02 3.09
C GLY A 77 -1.09 15.50 2.74
N ASP A 78 0.07 16.11 3.01
CA ASP A 78 0.38 17.52 2.79
C ASP A 78 1.50 17.60 1.75
N THR A 79 1.30 18.39 0.69
CA THR A 79 2.27 18.56 -0.40
C THR A 79 3.60 19.13 0.09
N ALA A 80 3.60 19.96 1.13
CA ALA A 80 4.83 20.44 1.75
C ALA A 80 5.62 19.29 2.38
N VAL A 81 4.95 18.31 3.00
CA VAL A 81 5.60 17.11 3.52
C VAL A 81 6.07 16.22 2.38
N ILE A 82 5.23 15.97 1.38
CA ILE A 82 5.54 15.12 0.22
C ILE A 82 6.78 15.61 -0.52
N ASN A 83 6.96 16.93 -0.65
CA ASN A 83 8.12 17.49 -1.34
C ASN A 83 9.41 17.48 -0.53
N ASN A 84 9.34 17.36 0.80
CA ASN A 84 10.50 17.61 1.67
C ASN A 84 10.87 16.45 2.62
N PHE A 85 10.06 15.39 2.73
CA PHE A 85 10.40 14.29 3.63
C PHE A 85 11.71 13.61 3.18
N PRO A 86 12.62 13.23 4.09
CA PRO A 86 13.83 12.51 3.71
C PRO A 86 13.51 11.06 3.31
N PRO A 87 14.16 10.46 2.29
CA PRO A 87 13.88 9.08 1.84
C PRO A 87 13.84 8.05 2.97
N LYS A 88 14.74 8.17 3.96
CA LYS A 88 14.77 7.31 5.16
C LYS A 88 13.42 7.24 5.89
N ARG A 89 12.62 8.31 5.85
CA ARG A 89 11.30 8.34 6.50
C ARG A 89 10.35 7.29 5.92
N MET A 90 10.45 7.02 4.62
CA MET A 90 9.66 5.98 3.95
C MET A 90 10.06 4.60 4.45
N THR A 91 11.37 4.30 4.49
CA THR A 91 11.89 3.03 5.00
C THR A 91 11.54 2.82 6.48
N ASP A 92 11.62 3.87 7.30
CA ASP A 92 11.25 3.80 8.72
C ASP A 92 9.76 3.51 8.91
N PHE A 93 8.91 4.11 8.08
CA PHE A 93 7.47 3.84 8.10
C PHE A 93 7.19 2.39 7.67
N TYR A 94 7.80 1.95 6.57
CA TYR A 94 7.67 0.59 6.07
C TYR A 94 8.04 -0.43 7.14
N ARG A 95 9.24 -0.34 7.71
CA ARG A 95 9.70 -1.26 8.77
C ARG A 95 8.82 -1.24 10.02
N ARG A 96 8.18 -0.10 10.34
CA ARG A 96 7.31 -0.01 11.51
C ARG A 96 5.98 -0.74 11.30
N TRP A 97 5.40 -0.63 10.10
CA TRP A 97 4.01 -1.04 9.85
C TRP A 97 3.87 -2.28 8.96
N TYR A 98 4.84 -2.58 8.10
CA TYR A 98 4.85 -3.76 7.24
C TYR A 98 5.43 -4.95 8.01
N ARG A 99 4.66 -5.43 8.98
CA ARG A 99 4.98 -6.58 9.84
C ARG A 99 3.91 -7.68 9.70
N PRO A 100 4.28 -8.98 9.75
CA PRO A 100 3.35 -10.08 9.57
C PRO A 100 2.14 -10.08 10.52
N ASP A 101 2.31 -9.62 11.76
CA ASP A 101 1.25 -9.53 12.76
C ASP A 101 0.22 -8.41 12.48
N LEU A 102 0.50 -7.51 11.54
CA LEU A 102 -0.43 -6.49 11.04
C LEU A 102 -0.88 -6.75 9.58
N MET A 103 -0.62 -7.94 9.04
CA MET A 103 -0.95 -8.30 7.67
C MET A 103 -1.96 -9.45 7.61
N ALA A 104 -2.72 -9.47 6.52
CA ALA A 104 -3.56 -10.59 6.13
C ALA A 104 -3.42 -10.84 4.62
N VAL A 105 -3.30 -12.11 4.23
CA VAL A 105 -3.33 -12.53 2.83
C VAL A 105 -4.69 -13.17 2.57
N VAL A 106 -5.38 -12.69 1.54
CA VAL A 106 -6.71 -13.17 1.13
C VAL A 106 -6.65 -13.64 -0.31
N ALA A 107 -7.07 -14.87 -0.56
CA ALA A 107 -7.18 -15.45 -1.89
C ALA A 107 -8.64 -15.86 -2.14
N VAL A 108 -9.18 -15.44 -3.29
CA VAL A 108 -10.56 -15.73 -3.70
C VAL A 108 -10.55 -16.13 -5.17
N GLY A 109 -11.12 -17.28 -5.51
CA GLY A 109 -11.19 -17.76 -6.88
C GLY A 109 -11.37 -19.27 -6.99
N ASP A 110 -11.23 -19.77 -8.22
CA ASP A 110 -11.32 -21.19 -8.55
C ASP A 110 -9.93 -21.85 -8.53
N PHE A 111 -9.59 -22.47 -7.40
CA PHE A 111 -8.33 -23.18 -7.16
C PHE A 111 -8.49 -24.19 -6.02
N ASP A 112 -7.59 -25.17 -5.95
CA ASP A 112 -7.51 -26.08 -4.80
C ASP A 112 -7.05 -25.33 -3.54
N ARG A 113 -7.87 -25.39 -2.49
CA ARG A 113 -7.63 -24.66 -1.23
C ARG A 113 -6.32 -25.06 -0.57
N ASP A 114 -6.08 -26.36 -0.42
CA ASP A 114 -4.97 -26.86 0.39
C ASP A 114 -3.63 -26.54 -0.27
N SER A 115 -3.59 -26.66 -1.60
CA SER A 115 -2.51 -26.19 -2.46
C SER A 115 -2.20 -24.69 -2.25
N VAL A 116 -3.20 -23.81 -2.26
CA VAL A 116 -2.98 -22.37 -2.10
C VAL A 116 -2.55 -22.01 -0.68
N VAL A 117 -3.13 -22.65 0.33
CA VAL A 117 -2.70 -22.47 1.73
C VAL A 117 -1.25 -22.89 1.91
N ALA A 118 -0.83 -24.00 1.29
CA ALA A 118 0.56 -24.43 1.32
C ALA A 118 1.50 -23.40 0.68
N MET A 119 1.16 -22.88 -0.50
CA MET A 119 1.96 -21.85 -1.19
C MET A 119 2.06 -20.54 -0.38
N ILE A 120 0.96 -20.11 0.25
CA ILE A 120 0.97 -18.92 1.12
C ILE A 120 1.87 -19.16 2.33
N ARG A 121 1.79 -20.33 2.97
CA ARG A 121 2.65 -20.66 4.12
C ARG A 121 4.12 -20.70 3.72
N GLU A 122 4.44 -21.32 2.60
CA GLU A 122 5.81 -21.41 2.08
C GLU A 122 6.44 -20.02 1.92
N ARG A 123 5.72 -19.09 1.29
CA ARG A 123 6.23 -17.75 0.99
C ARG A 123 6.25 -16.81 2.18
N PHE A 124 5.15 -16.75 2.93
CA PHE A 124 4.99 -15.72 3.96
C PHE A 124 5.49 -16.14 5.35
N SER A 125 5.87 -17.41 5.55
CA SER A 125 6.45 -17.86 6.84
C SER A 125 7.84 -17.31 7.10
N ALA A 126 8.58 -16.95 6.05
CA ALA A 126 9.92 -16.38 6.14
C ALA A 126 9.93 -14.86 6.40
N VAL A 127 8.77 -14.19 6.37
CA VAL A 127 8.71 -12.75 6.59
C VAL A 127 9.15 -12.41 8.03
N PRO A 128 10.15 -11.54 8.22
CA PRO A 128 10.60 -11.13 9.55
C PRO A 128 9.48 -10.49 10.37
N LYS A 129 9.45 -10.76 11.68
CA LYS A 129 8.55 -10.09 12.63
C LYS A 129 9.03 -8.69 12.99
#